data_AF-A0A183J103-F1
#
_entry.id   AF-A0A183J103-F1
#
_cell.length_a   1.000
_cell.length_b   1.000
_cell.length_c   1.000
_cell.angle_alpha   90.00
_cell.angle_beta   90.00
_cell.angle_gamma   90.00
#
_symmetry.space_group_name_H-M   'P 1'
#
loop_
_entity.id
_entity.type
_entity.pdbx_description
1 polymer ?
#
loop_
_entity_poly.entity_id
_entity_poly.type
_entity_poly.pdbx_seq_one_letter_code
_entity_poly.pdbx_strand_id
1 'polypeptide(L)'
;MANYTGSIADAGRLIHIAKRRERHKEDIEKQKKKIQAENISLINIGEKFKAHYDAVEQQLKSSTVGLVTLDEMKAKQEDVIKEREKQLAHKEKCVLSFDPDEEENEDNSEPLEPPKKKKITKDPTVDTSFLPDKEREEEENRLREQLREEWMKRQEEIKKEPINIAFSYWDGSGHRRDLKMRKGNSIHQFLQKA
;
A
#
# COMPACT_ATOMS: atom_id res chain seq x y z
N MET A 1 47.94 1.77 -42.89
CA MET A 1 48.20 0.37 -42.51
C MET A 1 49.71 0.20 -42.43
N ALA A 2 50.25 -0.04 -41.23
CA ALA A 2 51.67 -0.34 -41.05
C ALA A 2 51.86 -1.84 -41.29
N ASN A 3 52.63 -2.21 -42.31
CA ASN A 3 52.91 -3.60 -42.62
C ASN A 3 54.12 -4.06 -41.79
N TYR A 4 53.96 -5.20 -41.11
CA TYR A 4 54.96 -5.76 -40.20
C TYR A 4 56.08 -6.45 -41.00
N THR A 5 57.33 -5.99 -40.86
CA THR A 5 58.51 -6.51 -41.59
C THR A 5 59.42 -7.40 -40.72
N GLY A 6 58.85 -8.10 -39.72
CA GLY A 6 59.60 -8.94 -38.77
C GLY A 6 59.73 -10.42 -39.19
N SER A 7 60.56 -11.16 -38.44
CA SER A 7 60.85 -12.59 -38.68
C SER A 7 59.62 -13.49 -38.54
N ILE A 8 59.57 -14.59 -39.31
CA ILE A 8 58.47 -15.58 -39.32
C ILE A 8 58.17 -16.14 -37.91
N ALA A 9 59.18 -16.24 -37.04
CA ALA A 9 59.00 -16.66 -35.65
C ALA A 9 58.21 -15.65 -34.80
N ASP A 10 58.35 -14.35 -35.09
CA ASP A 10 57.58 -13.31 -34.42
C ASP A 10 56.14 -13.20 -34.94
N ALA A 11 55.87 -13.67 -36.17
CA ALA A 11 54.51 -13.72 -36.72
C ALA A 11 53.57 -14.57 -35.85
N GLY A 12 54.03 -15.70 -35.32
CA GLY A 12 53.24 -16.55 -34.41
C GLY A 12 52.94 -15.88 -33.06
N ARG A 13 53.90 -15.12 -32.52
CA ARG A 13 53.70 -14.32 -31.30
C ARG A 13 52.70 -13.19 -31.54
N LEU A 14 52.77 -12.53 -32.69
CA LEU A 14 51.81 -11.50 -33.10
C LEU A 14 50.38 -12.04 -33.17
N ILE A 15 50.19 -13.25 -33.72
CA ILE A 15 48.88 -13.92 -33.80
C ILE A 15 48.32 -14.20 -32.40
N HIS A 16 49.14 -14.70 -31.48
CA HIS A 16 48.69 -14.94 -30.10
C HIS A 16 48.32 -13.66 -29.35
N ILE A 17 49.11 -12.60 -29.52
CA ILE A 17 48.82 -11.29 -28.92
C ILE A 17 47.54 -10.70 -29.53
N ALA A 18 47.34 -10.81 -30.84
CA ALA A 18 46.12 -10.38 -31.51
C ALA A 18 44.90 -11.15 -31.01
N LYS A 19 44.98 -12.48 -30.91
CA LYS A 19 43.92 -13.34 -30.38
C LYS A 19 43.58 -13.04 -28.91
N ARG A 20 44.58 -12.69 -28.08
CA ARG A 20 44.36 -12.25 -26.70
C ARG A 20 43.66 -10.89 -26.64
N ARG A 21 44.04 -9.95 -27.51
CA ARG A 21 43.39 -8.63 -27.63
C ARG A 21 41.94 -8.73 -28.10
N GLU A 22 41.68 -9.62 -29.05
CA GLU A 22 40.33 -9.88 -29.57
C GLU A 22 39.41 -10.42 -28.48
N ARG A 23 39.83 -11.48 -27.77
CA ARG A 23 39.08 -12.02 -26.62
C ARG A 23 38.81 -10.95 -25.55
N HIS A 24 39.83 -10.17 -25.20
CA HIS A 24 39.67 -9.10 -24.21
C HIS A 24 38.68 -8.01 -24.69
N LYS A 25 38.65 -7.72 -25.99
CA LYS A 25 37.68 -6.78 -26.57
C LYS A 25 36.27 -7.36 -26.56
N GLU A 26 36.12 -8.65 -26.89
CA GLU A 26 34.83 -9.36 -26.82
C GLU A 26 34.27 -9.39 -25.39
N ASP A 27 35.12 -9.66 -24.40
CA ASP A 27 34.71 -9.70 -22.99
C ASP A 27 34.24 -8.32 -22.51
N ILE A 28 34.95 -7.25 -22.89
CA ILE A 28 34.52 -5.87 -22.62
C ILE A 28 33.19 -5.56 -23.31
N GLU A 29 33.00 -5.99 -24.55
CA GLU A 29 31.75 -5.74 -25.27
C GLU A 29 30.56 -6.48 -24.64
N LYS A 30 30.77 -7.73 -24.20
CA LYS A 30 29.77 -8.50 -23.44
C LYS A 30 29.43 -7.82 -22.12
N GLN A 31 30.42 -7.34 -21.37
CA GLN A 31 30.19 -6.58 -20.14
C GLN A 31 29.42 -5.28 -20.40
N LYS A 32 29.77 -4.53 -21.45
CA LYS A 32 29.02 -3.32 -21.84
C LYS A 32 27.58 -3.62 -22.23
N LYS A 33 27.32 -4.67 -23.01
CA LYS A 33 25.95 -5.09 -23.36
C LYS A 33 25.16 -5.51 -22.13
N LYS A 34 25.79 -6.23 -21.20
CA LYS A 34 25.17 -6.61 -19.92
C LYS A 34 24.79 -5.38 -19.08
N ILE A 35 25.71 -4.42 -18.92
CA ILE A 35 25.46 -3.17 -18.20
C ILE A 35 24.34 -2.36 -18.88
N GLN A 36 24.32 -2.29 -20.21
CA GLN A 36 23.25 -1.60 -20.95
C GLN A 36 21.88 -2.26 -20.73
N ALA A 37 21.80 -3.59 -20.78
CA ALA A 37 20.56 -4.32 -20.52
C ALA A 37 20.07 -4.12 -19.08
N GLU A 38 20.97 -4.19 -18.09
CA GLU A 38 20.64 -3.93 -16.69
C GLU A 38 20.15 -2.48 -16.48
N ASN A 39 20.80 -1.50 -17.13
CA ASN A 39 20.44 -0.08 -17.02
C ASN A 39 19.07 0.23 -17.68
N ILE A 40 18.75 -0.40 -18.82
CA ILE A 40 17.41 -0.30 -19.43
C ILE A 40 16.34 -0.85 -18.48
N SER A 41 16.61 -1.95 -17.76
CA SER A 41 15.66 -2.48 -16.78
C SER A 41 15.42 -1.53 -15.60
N LEU A 42 16.45 -0.77 -15.19
CA LEU A 42 16.38 0.24 -14.13
C LEU A 42 15.67 1.53 -14.58
N ILE A 43 15.77 1.91 -15.85
CA ILE A 43 15.04 3.07 -16.41
C ILE A 43 13.53 2.77 -16.48
N ASN A 44 13.15 1.53 -16.82
CA ASN A 44 11.76 1.08 -16.84
C ASN A 44 11.10 1.00 -15.46
N ILE A 45 11.86 1.18 -14.37
CA ILE A 45 11.31 1.30 -13.02
C ILE A 45 10.63 2.65 -12.81
N GLY A 46 11.12 3.73 -13.44
CA GLY A 46 10.49 5.05 -13.35
C GLY A 46 9.07 5.10 -13.92
N GLU A 47 8.79 4.30 -14.96
CA GLU A 47 7.44 4.16 -15.52
C GLU A 47 6.51 3.30 -14.66
N LYS A 48 7.06 2.34 -13.91
CA LYS A 48 6.30 1.54 -12.93
C LYS A 48 5.85 2.37 -11.73
N PHE A 49 6.51 3.50 -11.46
CA PHE A 49 6.19 4.43 -10.36
C PHE A 49 5.54 5.75 -10.82
N LYS A 50 5.41 6.00 -12.13
CA LYS A 50 4.52 7.07 -12.63
C LYS A 50 3.09 6.70 -12.20
N ALA A 51 2.60 7.45 -11.22
CA ALA A 51 1.40 7.15 -10.46
C ALA A 51 0.20 6.87 -11.38
N HIS A 52 -0.16 5.59 -11.49
CA HIS A 52 -1.38 5.11 -12.14
C HIS A 52 -2.68 5.66 -11.49
N TYR A 53 -2.54 6.42 -10.39
CA TYR A 53 -3.57 7.20 -9.73
C TYR A 53 -4.07 8.37 -10.59
N ASP A 54 -3.19 9.01 -11.36
CA ASP A 54 -3.57 10.20 -12.16
C ASP A 54 -4.50 9.83 -13.32
N ALA A 55 -4.30 8.66 -13.96
CA ALA A 55 -5.18 8.19 -15.03
C ALA A 55 -6.60 7.88 -14.55
N VAL A 56 -6.73 7.23 -13.38
CA VAL A 56 -8.03 6.89 -12.78
C VAL A 56 -8.75 8.16 -12.33
N GLU A 57 -8.02 9.08 -11.70
CA GLU A 57 -8.58 10.35 -11.25
C GLU A 57 -8.97 11.25 -12.42
N GLN A 58 -8.20 11.27 -13.51
CA GLN A 58 -8.56 11.98 -14.74
C GLN A 58 -9.81 11.39 -15.43
N GLN A 59 -9.96 10.06 -15.45
CA GLN A 59 -11.15 9.40 -15.99
C GLN A 59 -12.39 9.70 -15.14
N LEU A 60 -12.25 9.67 -13.80
CA LEU A 60 -13.32 10.05 -12.88
C LEU A 60 -13.69 11.52 -13.03
N LYS A 61 -12.70 12.42 -13.04
CA LYS A 61 -12.91 13.88 -13.23
C LYS A 61 -13.63 14.16 -14.55
N SER A 62 -13.10 13.67 -15.67
CA SER A 62 -13.72 13.89 -16.99
C SER A 62 -15.13 13.28 -17.10
N SER A 63 -15.39 12.13 -16.47
CA SER A 63 -16.71 11.49 -16.45
C SER A 63 -17.71 12.17 -15.51
N THR A 64 -17.24 12.96 -14.53
CA THR A 64 -18.07 13.66 -13.53
C THR A 64 -18.17 15.18 -13.74
N VAL A 65 -17.55 15.76 -14.77
CA VAL A 65 -17.77 17.18 -15.12
C VAL A 65 -19.16 17.34 -15.76
N GLY A 66 -20.13 17.85 -15.00
CA GLY A 66 -21.50 18.12 -15.45
C GLY A 66 -22.52 18.12 -14.31
N LEU A 67 -23.81 18.29 -14.64
CA LEU A 67 -24.90 18.11 -13.68
C LEU A 67 -25.14 16.61 -13.47
N VAL A 68 -24.44 16.02 -12.51
CA VAL A 68 -24.49 14.58 -12.19
C VAL A 68 -25.15 14.40 -10.82
N THR A 69 -26.04 13.42 -10.71
CA THR A 69 -26.68 13.09 -9.42
C THR A 69 -25.70 12.33 -8.51
N LEU A 70 -25.89 12.39 -7.19
CA LEU A 70 -24.99 11.72 -6.25
C LEU A 70 -24.92 10.20 -6.47
N ASP A 71 -26.02 9.61 -6.92
CA ASP A 71 -26.10 8.18 -7.20
C ASP A 71 -25.30 7.80 -8.45
N GLU A 72 -25.33 8.64 -9.49
CA GLU A 72 -24.49 8.46 -10.69
C GLU A 72 -22.99 8.59 -10.39
N MET A 73 -22.60 9.51 -9.50
CA MET A 73 -21.19 9.66 -9.10
C MET A 73 -20.70 8.43 -8.33
N LYS A 74 -21.51 7.89 -7.43
CA LYS A 74 -21.19 6.67 -6.67
C LYS A 74 -21.12 5.44 -7.58
N ALA A 75 -22.08 5.27 -8.48
CA ALA A 75 -22.08 4.17 -9.45
C ALA A 75 -20.80 4.20 -10.31
N LYS A 76 -20.45 5.37 -10.88
CA LYS A 76 -19.23 5.53 -11.67
C LYS A 76 -17.95 5.24 -10.86
N GLN A 77 -17.92 5.60 -9.58
CA GLN A 77 -16.79 5.30 -8.70
C GLN A 77 -16.65 3.80 -8.44
N GLU A 78 -17.76 3.11 -8.16
CA GLU A 78 -17.76 1.66 -7.97
C GLU A 78 -17.33 0.90 -9.22
N ASP A 79 -17.80 1.32 -10.40
CA ASP A 79 -17.47 0.65 -11.66
C ASP A 79 -15.98 0.75 -11.98
N VAL A 80 -15.39 1.93 -11.78
CA VAL A 80 -13.94 2.15 -11.98
C VAL A 80 -13.10 1.33 -11.00
N ILE A 81 -13.56 1.14 -9.76
CA ILE A 81 -12.88 0.29 -8.77
C ILE A 81 -12.98 -1.19 -9.19
N LYS A 82 -14.17 -1.67 -9.54
CA LYS A 82 -14.41 -3.06 -9.98
C LYS A 82 -13.62 -3.42 -11.23
N GLU A 83 -13.55 -2.52 -12.22
CA GLU A 83 -12.73 -2.75 -13.42
C GLU A 83 -11.25 -2.88 -13.08
N ARG A 84 -10.75 -2.06 -12.15
CA ARG A 84 -9.36 -2.11 -11.70
C ARG A 84 -9.04 -3.40 -10.96
N GLU A 85 -9.92 -3.86 -10.08
CA GLU A 85 -9.77 -5.12 -9.37
C GLU A 85 -9.73 -6.31 -10.34
N LYS A 86 -10.59 -6.30 -11.37
CA LYS A 86 -10.57 -7.33 -12.44
C LYS A 86 -9.27 -7.30 -13.23
N GLN A 87 -8.75 -6.11 -13.57
CA GLN A 87 -7.48 -5.98 -14.29
C GLN A 87 -6.28 -6.47 -13.45
N LEU A 88 -6.28 -6.20 -12.14
CA LEU A 88 -5.24 -6.71 -11.24
C LEU A 88 -5.30 -8.23 -11.14
N ALA A 89 -6.49 -8.79 -10.92
CA ALA A 89 -6.68 -10.25 -10.87
C ALA A 89 -6.29 -10.94 -12.19
N HIS A 90 -6.58 -10.32 -13.35
CA HIS A 90 -6.18 -10.86 -14.65
C HIS A 90 -4.66 -10.82 -14.87
N LYS A 91 -4.00 -9.71 -14.46
CA LYS A 91 -2.54 -9.60 -14.52
C LYS A 91 -1.86 -10.63 -13.62
N GLU A 92 -2.36 -10.83 -12.40
CA GLU A 92 -1.85 -11.85 -11.48
C GLU A 92 -2.02 -13.27 -12.04
N LYS A 93 -3.16 -13.56 -12.69
CA LYS A 93 -3.41 -14.85 -13.32
C LYS A 93 -2.48 -15.14 -14.51
N CYS A 94 -2.13 -14.13 -15.31
CA CYS A 94 -1.22 -14.29 -16.46
C CYS A 94 0.26 -14.38 -16.06
N VAL A 95 0.67 -13.89 -14.88
CA VAL A 95 2.06 -14.01 -14.41
C VAL A 95 2.35 -15.41 -13.85
N LEU A 96 1.31 -16.20 -13.52
CA LEU A 96 1.44 -17.52 -12.90
C LEU A 96 1.26 -18.70 -13.87
N SER A 97 1.10 -18.49 -15.18
CA SER A 97 1.03 -19.59 -16.16
C SER A 97 2.41 -19.86 -16.77
N PHE A 98 3.21 -20.69 -16.11
CA PHE A 98 4.34 -21.41 -16.71
C PHE A 98 4.04 -22.92 -16.58
N ASP A 99 3.29 -23.46 -17.54
CA ASP A 99 3.23 -24.91 -17.80
C ASP A 99 4.44 -25.31 -18.64
N PRO A 100 5.12 -26.40 -18.27
CA PRO A 100 5.10 -27.54 -19.20
C PRO A 100 5.05 -28.89 -18.47
N ASP A 101 4.14 -29.77 -18.91
CA ASP A 101 4.14 -31.24 -18.77
C ASP A 101 4.46 -31.85 -17.39
N GLU A 102 3.46 -32.43 -16.72
CA GLU A 102 3.66 -33.72 -16.04
C GLU A 102 2.34 -34.46 -15.77
N GLU A 103 2.43 -35.76 -16.04
CA GLU A 103 1.38 -36.76 -16.06
C GLU A 103 0.79 -37.08 -14.67
N GLU A 104 -0.46 -37.53 -14.71
CA GLU A 104 -1.12 -38.49 -13.81
C GLU A 104 -0.21 -39.11 -12.74
N ASN A 105 -0.40 -38.73 -11.47
CA ASN A 105 -0.14 -39.61 -10.33
C ASN A 105 -1.04 -39.24 -9.16
N GLU A 106 -2.12 -40.02 -9.04
CA GLU A 106 -2.92 -40.18 -7.83
C GLU A 106 -2.09 -41.01 -6.84
N ASP A 107 -1.48 -40.38 -5.84
CA ASP A 107 -1.08 -41.13 -4.64
C ASP A 107 -1.15 -40.31 -3.35
N ASN A 108 -1.66 -41.01 -2.36
CA ASN A 108 -2.14 -40.60 -1.05
C ASN A 108 -0.94 -40.43 -0.09
N SER A 109 -0.77 -39.25 0.53
CA SER A 109 0.07 -39.13 1.73
C SER A 109 -0.35 -37.98 2.65
N GLU A 110 -0.29 -38.28 3.94
CA GLU A 110 -0.77 -37.56 5.13
C GLU A 110 -0.41 -36.06 5.21
N PRO A 111 -1.18 -35.25 5.97
CA PRO A 111 -0.91 -33.82 6.14
C PRO A 111 0.31 -33.61 7.06
N LEU A 112 1.50 -33.50 6.45
CA LEU A 112 2.71 -33.00 7.10
C LEU A 112 2.65 -31.46 7.15
N GLU A 113 2.70 -30.91 8.37
CA GLU A 113 2.74 -29.46 8.60
C GLU A 113 3.86 -28.79 7.77
N PRO A 114 3.58 -27.67 7.09
CA PRO A 114 4.58 -27.01 6.27
C PRO A 114 5.74 -26.50 7.15
N PRO A 115 7.00 -26.71 6.74
CA PRO A 115 8.15 -26.24 7.50
C PRO A 115 8.10 -24.70 7.61
N LYS A 116 8.13 -24.20 8.85
CA LYS A 116 8.20 -22.76 9.15
C LYS A 116 9.48 -22.20 8.53
N LYS A 117 9.35 -21.59 7.35
CA LYS A 117 10.43 -20.85 6.71
C LYS A 117 10.86 -19.75 7.68
N LYS A 118 12.08 -19.87 8.24
CA LYS A 118 12.71 -18.81 9.01
C LYS A 118 12.84 -17.62 8.07
N LYS A 119 12.01 -16.59 8.26
CA LYS A 119 12.11 -15.34 7.51
C LYS A 119 13.54 -14.86 7.68
N ILE A 120 14.26 -14.63 6.57
CA ILE A 120 15.51 -13.87 6.59
C ILE A 120 15.16 -12.53 7.24
N THR A 121 15.50 -12.40 8.51
CA THR A 121 15.34 -11.16 9.26
C THR A 121 16.51 -10.27 8.91
N LYS A 122 16.21 -9.05 8.47
CA LYS A 122 17.19 -7.97 8.36
C LYS A 122 17.80 -7.71 9.74
N ASP A 123 18.99 -7.12 9.76
CA ASP A 123 19.69 -6.80 11.01
C ASP A 123 18.76 -6.11 12.02
N PRO A 124 18.68 -6.59 13.28
CA PRO A 124 17.71 -6.12 14.26
C PRO A 124 17.97 -4.70 14.77
N THR A 125 19.10 -4.11 14.39
CA THR A 125 19.52 -2.74 14.75
C THR A 125 19.08 -1.70 13.72
N VAL A 126 18.59 -2.12 12.56
CA VAL A 126 18.12 -1.21 11.50
C VAL A 126 16.65 -0.90 11.75
N ASP A 127 16.33 0.39 11.88
CA ASP A 127 14.94 0.83 12.01
C ASP A 127 14.13 0.46 10.77
N THR A 128 13.17 -0.44 10.95
CA THR A 128 12.27 -0.93 9.91
C THR A 128 10.90 -0.24 9.95
N SER A 129 10.75 0.84 10.72
CA SER A 129 9.49 1.60 10.85
C SER A 129 8.94 2.18 9.54
N PHE A 130 9.79 2.35 8.54
CA PHE A 130 9.40 2.83 7.22
C PHE A 130 8.87 1.72 6.28
N LEU A 131 9.00 0.44 6.67
CA LEU A 131 8.42 -0.66 5.90
C LEU A 131 6.93 -0.80 6.25
N PRO A 132 6.05 -1.00 5.25
CA PRO A 132 4.65 -1.36 5.48
C PRO A 132 4.56 -2.71 6.23
N ASP A 133 4.37 -2.62 7.55
CA ASP A 133 4.21 -3.78 8.43
C ASP A 133 2.74 -3.90 8.84
N LYS A 134 2.04 -4.87 8.25
CA LYS A 134 0.61 -5.12 8.49
C LYS A 134 0.28 -5.34 9.97
N GLU A 135 1.12 -6.08 10.70
CA GLU A 135 0.91 -6.35 12.13
C GLU A 135 1.00 -5.07 12.97
N ARG A 136 1.91 -4.15 12.62
CA ARG A 136 2.09 -2.86 13.32
C ARG A 136 0.92 -1.92 13.07
N GLU A 137 0.45 -1.87 11.82
CA GLU A 137 -0.73 -1.09 11.46
C GLU A 137 -1.99 -1.62 12.16
N GLU A 138 -2.12 -2.94 12.31
CA GLU A 138 -3.20 -3.56 13.09
C GLU A 138 -3.12 -3.18 14.59
N GLU A 139 -1.92 -3.15 15.18
CA GLU A 139 -1.72 -2.69 16.57
C GLU A 139 -2.06 -1.20 16.74
N GLU A 140 -1.63 -0.35 15.81
CA GLU A 140 -1.97 1.08 15.81
C GLU A 140 -3.48 1.28 15.68
N ASN A 141 -4.14 0.53 14.81
CA ASN A 141 -5.60 0.57 14.66
C ASN A 141 -6.31 0.12 15.93
N ARG A 142 -5.85 -0.95 16.60
CA ARG A 142 -6.39 -1.39 17.90
C ARG A 142 -6.23 -0.30 18.96
N LEU A 143 -5.07 0.33 19.06
CA LEU A 143 -4.83 1.45 19.97
C LEU A 143 -5.76 2.63 19.66
N ARG A 144 -5.97 2.92 18.38
CA ARG A 144 -6.85 4.00 17.93
C ARG A 144 -8.33 3.72 18.25
N GLU A 145 -8.77 2.48 18.11
CA GLU A 145 -10.11 2.02 18.49
C GLU A 145 -10.30 2.11 20.00
N GLN A 146 -9.36 1.62 20.80
CA GLN A 146 -9.39 1.74 22.26
C GLN A 146 -9.50 3.21 22.70
N LEU A 147 -8.69 4.09 22.12
CA LEU A 147 -8.71 5.52 22.46
C LEU A 147 -10.05 6.17 22.08
N ARG A 148 -10.67 5.72 20.98
CA ARG A 148 -12.02 6.17 20.58
C ARG A 148 -13.08 5.70 21.57
N GLU A 149 -13.02 4.46 22.02
CA GLU A 149 -13.93 3.93 23.05
C GLU A 149 -13.76 4.67 24.38
N GLU A 150 -12.53 4.88 24.82
CA GLU A 150 -12.23 5.67 26.02
C GLU A 150 -12.78 7.09 25.90
N TRP A 151 -12.58 7.73 24.74
CA TRP A 151 -13.12 9.06 24.48
C TRP A 151 -14.64 9.08 24.56
N MET A 152 -15.32 8.14 23.90
CA MET A 152 -16.78 8.02 23.93
C MET A 152 -17.28 7.76 25.35
N LYS A 153 -16.62 6.89 26.10
CA LYS A 153 -16.95 6.59 27.49
C LYS A 153 -16.80 7.82 28.38
N ARG A 154 -15.70 8.58 28.24
CA ARG A 154 -15.50 9.85 28.96
C ARG A 154 -16.58 10.88 28.59
N GLN A 155 -16.96 10.98 27.31
CA GLN A 155 -18.04 11.87 26.89
C GLN A 155 -19.39 11.46 27.49
N GLU A 156 -19.69 10.16 27.51
CA GLU A 156 -20.90 9.65 28.15
C GLU A 156 -20.92 9.90 29.66
N GLU A 157 -19.78 9.72 30.33
CA GLU A 157 -19.65 9.97 31.75
C GLU A 157 -19.90 11.44 32.09
N ILE A 158 -19.24 12.36 31.37
CA ILE A 158 -19.47 13.81 31.48
C ILE A 158 -20.94 14.17 31.22
N LYS A 159 -21.60 13.51 30.26
CA LYS A 159 -23.04 13.74 29.99
C LYS A 159 -23.94 13.16 31.08
N LYS A 160 -23.53 12.06 31.71
CA LYS A 160 -24.27 11.37 32.79
C LYS A 160 -24.11 12.06 34.13
N GLU A 161 -23.07 12.85 34.35
CA GLU A 161 -22.85 13.63 35.57
C GLU A 161 -24.10 14.47 35.92
N PRO A 162 -24.66 14.30 37.14
CA PRO A 162 -25.78 15.10 37.61
C PRO A 162 -25.30 16.49 38.05
N ILE A 163 -25.93 17.51 37.49
CA ILE A 163 -25.73 18.92 37.79
C ILE A 163 -26.94 19.46 38.53
N ASN A 164 -26.68 20.30 39.54
CA ASN A 164 -27.72 21.09 40.20
C ASN A 164 -27.97 22.36 39.36
N ILE A 165 -29.15 22.45 38.77
CA ILE A 165 -29.58 23.63 38.02
C ILE A 165 -30.46 24.46 38.96
N ALA A 166 -29.96 25.61 39.40
CA ALA A 166 -30.77 26.62 40.06
C ALA A 166 -31.50 27.41 38.98
N PHE A 167 -32.83 27.39 39.01
CA PHE A 167 -33.65 28.12 38.04
C PHE A 167 -34.70 28.97 38.74
N SER A 168 -35.10 30.04 38.07
CA SER A 168 -36.16 30.91 38.53
C SER A 168 -37.10 31.23 37.39
N TYR A 169 -38.39 31.20 37.66
CA TYR A 169 -39.43 31.66 36.74
C TYR A 169 -40.27 32.77 37.37
N TRP A 170 -40.88 33.59 36.52
CA TRP A 170 -41.64 34.78 36.91
C TRP A 170 -43.04 34.70 36.34
N ASP A 171 -44.03 34.69 37.23
CA ASP A 171 -45.47 34.68 36.92
C ASP A 171 -46.22 35.85 37.60
N GLY A 172 -45.47 36.83 38.12
CA GLY A 172 -45.96 37.91 38.99
C GLY A 172 -45.44 37.81 40.43
N SER A 173 -44.88 36.66 40.81
CA SER A 173 -44.08 36.46 42.01
C SER A 173 -42.81 35.68 41.65
N GLY A 174 -41.71 35.93 42.36
CA GLY A 174 -40.42 35.32 42.07
C GLY A 174 -40.31 33.91 42.66
N HIS A 175 -40.26 32.88 41.83
CA HIS A 175 -40.07 31.51 42.27
C HIS A 175 -38.67 31.02 41.93
N ARG A 176 -37.88 30.67 42.94
CA ARG A 176 -36.56 30.04 42.79
C ARG A 176 -36.62 28.59 43.25
N ARG A 177 -36.17 27.66 42.39
CA ARG A 177 -36.09 26.23 42.69
C ARG A 177 -34.75 25.67 42.21
N ASP A 178 -34.29 24.63 42.88
CA ASP A 178 -33.10 23.89 42.49
C ASP A 178 -33.51 22.50 42.00
N LEU A 179 -33.00 22.08 40.84
CA LEU A 179 -33.35 20.81 40.23
C LEU A 179 -32.10 20.03 39.81
N LYS A 180 -32.05 18.75 40.19
CA LYS A 180 -30.97 17.81 39.87
C LYS A 180 -31.22 17.11 38.54
N MET A 181 -30.35 17.34 37.57
CA MET A 181 -30.48 16.79 36.22
C MET A 181 -29.13 16.47 35.56
N ARG A 182 -29.09 15.59 34.55
CA ARG A 182 -27.85 15.22 33.86
C ARG A 182 -27.44 16.27 32.81
N LYS A 183 -26.14 16.43 32.56
CA LYS A 183 -25.55 17.43 31.64
C LYS A 183 -25.98 17.30 30.16
N GLY A 184 -26.56 16.17 29.76
CA GLY A 184 -27.04 15.92 28.39
C GLY A 184 -28.55 16.02 28.18
N ASN A 185 -29.34 16.36 29.20
CA ASN A 185 -30.80 16.40 29.09
C ASN A 185 -31.29 17.65 28.34
N SER A 186 -32.37 17.51 27.57
CA SER A 186 -32.95 18.63 26.83
C SER A 186 -33.70 19.61 27.74
N ILE A 187 -33.86 20.86 27.29
CA ILE A 187 -34.66 21.88 28.01
C ILE A 187 -36.12 21.43 28.14
N HIS A 188 -36.66 20.69 27.18
CA HIS A 188 -38.01 20.13 27.28
C HIS A 188 -38.14 19.16 28.47
N GLN A 189 -37.18 18.23 28.62
CA GLN A 189 -37.16 17.32 29.77
C GLN A 189 -36.95 18.06 31.10
N PHE A 190 -36.23 19.17 31.08
CA PHE A 190 -36.09 20.06 32.23
C PHE A 190 -37.43 20.68 32.62
N LEU A 191 -38.15 21.28 31.67
CA LEU A 191 -39.44 21.92 31.91
C LEU A 191 -40.53 20.92 32.33
N GLN A 192 -40.48 19.68 31.85
CA GLN A 192 -41.42 18.62 32.29
C GLN A 192 -41.22 18.21 33.75
N LYS A 193 -40.01 18.42 34.29
CA LYS A 193 -39.63 17.99 35.64
C LYS A 193 -39.67 19.14 36.66
N ALA A 194 -39.76 20.39 36.20
CA ALA A 194 -39.77 21.64 36.96
C ALA A 194 -41.16 22.02 37.47
#